data_AF-A0A4S8LB03-F1
#
_entry.id   AF-A0A4S8LB03-F1
#
_cell.length_a   1.000
_cell.length_b   1.000
_cell.length_c   1.000
_cell.angle_alpha   90.00
_cell.angle_beta   90.00
_cell.angle_gamma   90.00
#
_symmetry.space_group_name_H-M   'P 1'
#
loop_
_entity.id
_entity.type
_entity.pdbx_description
1 polymer ?
#
loop_
_entity_poly.entity_id
_entity_poly.type
_entity_poly.pdbx_seq_one_letter_code
_entity_poly.pdbx_strand_id
1 'polypeptide(L)'
;MYSTHLDEKIYPNAHTFDPWRFVNSSGKSDTGKAYTVTSAEFLSFDAGKHVCPGRFFAANELKAMLAHIVITYDVKFEAKANGVRPPNEYVGTSVIPNTTAHVLFCRRV
;
A
#
# COMPACT_ATOMS: atom_id res chain seq x y z
N MET A 1 -10.41 -0.28 -11.15
CA MET A 1 -9.57 -0.35 -9.93
C MET A 1 -9.98 0.69 -8.90
N TYR A 2 -9.90 1.99 -9.19
CA TYR A 2 -10.29 3.05 -8.25
C TYR A 2 -11.69 2.84 -7.63
N SER A 3 -12.70 2.55 -8.46
CA SER A 3 -14.08 2.36 -8.01
C SER A 3 -14.30 1.18 -7.06
N THR A 4 -13.54 0.08 -7.18
CA THR A 4 -13.68 -1.11 -6.31
C THR A 4 -12.95 -0.93 -4.98
N HIS A 5 -11.71 -0.43 -5.04
CA HIS A 5 -10.86 -0.28 -3.85
C HIS A 5 -11.32 0.84 -2.91
N LEU A 6 -12.18 1.74 -3.39
CA LEU A 6 -12.78 2.83 -2.63
C LEU A 6 -14.29 2.69 -2.44
N ASP A 7 -14.87 1.52 -2.78
CA ASP A 7 -16.29 1.25 -2.52
C ASP A 7 -16.51 0.97 -1.03
N GLU A 8 -17.25 1.84 -0.35
CA GLU A 8 -17.57 1.67 1.07
C GLU A 8 -18.48 0.47 1.36
N LYS A 9 -19.16 -0.08 0.34
CA LYS A 9 -19.91 -1.33 0.48
C LYS A 9 -19.00 -2.55 0.61
N ILE A 10 -17.78 -2.47 0.08
CA ILE A 10 -16.77 -3.54 0.13
C ILE A 10 -15.80 -3.29 1.29
N TYR A 11 -15.34 -2.05 1.43
CA TYR A 11 -14.34 -1.64 2.42
C TYR A 11 -14.88 -0.54 3.34
N PRO A 12 -15.26 -0.84 4.60
CA PRO A 12 -15.69 0.19 5.54
C PRO A 12 -14.61 1.26 5.74
N ASN A 13 -14.94 2.55 5.68
CA ASN A 13 -13.95 3.64 5.68
C ASN A 13 -12.91 3.49 4.55
N ALA A 14 -13.34 3.21 3.31
CA ALA A 14 -12.46 2.88 2.19
C ALA A 14 -11.44 3.99 1.87
N HIS A 15 -11.81 5.25 2.11
CA HIS A 15 -10.96 6.41 1.90
C HIS A 15 -9.89 6.63 2.97
N THR A 16 -9.93 5.84 4.06
CA THR A 16 -8.98 5.92 5.16
C THR A 16 -7.98 4.76 5.08
N PHE A 17 -6.70 5.11 5.25
CA PHE A 17 -5.65 4.09 5.43
C PHE A 17 -5.83 3.41 6.79
N ASP A 18 -6.33 2.18 6.76
CA ASP A 18 -6.45 1.31 7.92
C ASP A 18 -5.45 0.14 7.76
N PRO A 19 -4.36 0.11 8.55
CA PRO A 19 -3.34 -0.94 8.45
C PRO A 19 -3.86 -2.32 8.92
N TRP A 20 -4.99 -2.38 9.64
CA TRP A 20 -5.53 -3.61 10.22
C TRP A 20 -6.68 -4.22 9.40
N ARG A 21 -7.12 -3.55 8.32
CA ARG A 21 -8.25 -3.95 7.46
C ARG A 21 -8.23 -5.41 7.00
N PHE A 22 -7.04 -5.99 6.83
CA PHE A 22 -6.83 -7.35 6.31
C PHE A 22 -6.38 -8.35 7.39
N VAL A 23 -6.44 -7.95 8.66
CA VAL A 23 -6.05 -8.75 9.81
C VAL A 23 -7.32 -9.24 10.51
N ASN A 24 -7.40 -10.53 10.81
CA ASN A 24 -8.52 -11.11 11.53
C ASN A 24 -8.42 -10.87 13.05
N SER A 25 -9.46 -11.24 13.80
CA SER A 25 -9.51 -11.08 15.27
C SER A 25 -8.39 -11.78 16.03
N SER A 26 -7.75 -12.78 15.42
CA SER A 26 -6.60 -13.50 15.98
C SER A 26 -5.25 -12.87 15.63
N GLY A 27 -5.25 -11.68 15.01
CA GLY A 27 -4.02 -10.97 14.62
C GLY A 27 -3.29 -11.57 13.41
N LYS A 28 -3.92 -12.50 12.68
CA LYS A 28 -3.33 -13.13 11.49
C LYS A 28 -3.90 -12.50 10.23
N SER A 29 -3.12 -12.51 9.14
CA SER A 29 -3.66 -12.21 7.81
C SER A 29 -4.86 -13.13 7.56
N ASP A 30 -5.98 -12.55 7.16
CA ASP A 30 -7.08 -13.32 6.60
C ASP A 30 -6.54 -14.03 5.35
N THR A 31 -6.51 -15.37 5.35
CA THR A 31 -5.82 -16.17 4.32
C THR A 31 -6.42 -15.95 2.94
N GLY A 32 -7.72 -15.61 2.87
CA GLY A 32 -8.40 -15.22 1.63
C GLY A 32 -8.14 -13.78 1.17
N LYS A 33 -7.45 -12.98 1.98
CA LYS A 33 -7.13 -11.56 1.72
C LYS A 33 -5.64 -11.24 1.84
N ALA A 34 -4.78 -12.26 1.71
CA ALA A 34 -3.35 -12.04 1.66
C ALA A 34 -2.99 -11.15 0.45
N TYR A 35 -1.91 -10.36 0.57
CA TYR A 35 -1.54 -9.34 -0.42
C TYR A 35 -1.43 -9.85 -1.88
N THR A 36 -1.06 -11.10 -2.09
CA THR A 36 -0.92 -11.73 -3.42
C THR A 36 -2.16 -12.47 -3.91
N VAL A 37 -3.21 -12.56 -3.08
CA VAL A 37 -4.49 -13.17 -3.44
C VAL A 37 -5.33 -12.10 -4.14
N THR A 38 -5.90 -12.47 -5.29
CA THR A 38 -6.69 -11.57 -6.12
C THR A 38 -8.13 -12.05 -6.15
N SER A 39 -9.08 -11.12 -6.16
CA SER A 39 -10.52 -11.40 -6.27
C SER A 39 -11.21 -10.30 -7.06
N ALA A 40 -12.51 -10.45 -7.33
CA ALA A 40 -13.32 -9.36 -7.92
C ALA A 40 -13.36 -8.11 -7.02
N GLU A 41 -13.11 -8.27 -5.72
CA GLU A 41 -13.11 -7.19 -4.72
C GLU A 41 -11.70 -6.60 -4.52
N PHE A 42 -10.63 -7.35 -4.82
CA PHE A 42 -9.24 -6.91 -4.67
C PHE A 42 -8.44 -7.13 -5.96
N LEU A 43 -8.20 -6.04 -6.69
CA LEU A 43 -7.66 -6.05 -8.06
C LEU A 43 -6.25 -5.46 -8.17
N SER A 44 -5.49 -5.41 -7.07
CA SER A 44 -4.10 -4.88 -7.01
C SER A 44 -3.15 -5.47 -8.06
N PHE A 45 -3.40 -6.72 -8.45
CA PHE A 45 -2.64 -7.46 -9.44
C PHE A 45 -3.51 -7.95 -10.59
N ASP A 46 -4.66 -7.31 -10.83
CA ASP A 46 -5.74 -7.80 -11.71
C ASP A 46 -6.28 -9.17 -11.26
N ALA A 47 -7.21 -9.78 -11.99
CA ALA A 47 -7.79 -11.07 -11.67
C ALA A 47 -8.02 -11.96 -12.93
N GLY A 48 -8.24 -13.25 -12.69
CA GLY A 48 -8.54 -14.21 -13.77
C GLY A 48 -7.36 -14.42 -14.73
N LYS A 49 -7.64 -14.41 -16.03
CA LYS A 49 -6.64 -14.68 -17.10
C LYS A 49 -5.56 -13.60 -17.21
N HIS A 50 -5.82 -12.40 -16.71
CA HIS A 50 -4.92 -11.25 -16.80
C HIS A 50 -4.19 -10.96 -15.48
N VAL A 51 -4.29 -11.87 -14.50
CA VAL A 51 -3.58 -11.72 -13.23
C VAL A 51 -2.08 -11.55 -13.46
N CYS A 52 -1.49 -10.56 -12.79
CA CYS A 52 -0.07 -10.29 -12.90
C CYS A 52 0.75 -11.51 -12.43
N PRO A 53 1.58 -12.12 -13.31
CA PRO A 53 2.42 -13.24 -12.93
C PRO A 53 3.52 -12.82 -11.94
N GLY A 54 3.93 -11.55 -11.97
CA GLY A 54 4.96 -10.98 -11.10
C GLY A 54 4.51 -10.66 -9.67
N ARG A 55 3.23 -10.88 -9.30
CA ARG A 55 2.69 -10.46 -7.99
C ARG A 55 3.45 -11.00 -6.78
N PHE A 56 3.97 -12.23 -6.87
CA PHE A 56 4.74 -12.83 -5.79
C PHE A 56 6.12 -12.21 -5.64
N PHE A 57 6.78 -11.94 -6.77
CA PHE A 57 8.07 -11.25 -6.79
C PHE A 57 7.93 -9.84 -6.23
N ALA A 58 6.98 -9.06 -6.76
CA ALA A 58 6.70 -7.69 -6.29
C ALA A 58 6.34 -7.66 -4.79
N ALA A 59 5.56 -8.64 -4.31
CA ALA A 59 5.25 -8.73 -2.89
C ALA A 59 6.47 -8.98 -2.00
N ASN A 60 7.39 -9.84 -2.43
CA ASN A 60 8.61 -10.11 -1.67
C ASN A 60 9.56 -8.92 -1.71
N GLU A 61 9.71 -8.28 -2.88
CA GLU A 61 10.54 -7.08 -3.05
C GLU A 61 10.05 -5.93 -2.16
N LEU A 62 8.74 -5.61 -2.20
CA LEU A 62 8.14 -4.56 -1.36
C LEU A 62 8.31 -4.84 0.14
N LYS A 63 8.12 -6.10 0.57
CA LYS A 63 8.34 -6.49 1.96
C LYS A 63 9.80 -6.33 2.37
N ALA A 64 10.74 -6.75 1.53
CA ALA A 64 12.17 -6.61 1.80
C ALA A 64 12.59 -5.14 1.89
N MET A 65 12.14 -4.29 0.95
CA MET A 65 12.39 -2.85 0.98
C MET A 65 11.80 -2.20 2.24
N LEU A 66 10.55 -2.49 2.57
CA LEU A 66 9.90 -1.93 3.77
C LEU A 66 10.60 -2.38 5.05
N ALA A 67 10.94 -3.67 5.16
CA ALA A 67 11.68 -4.20 6.30
C ALA A 67 13.05 -3.51 6.44
N HIS A 68 13.78 -3.33 5.34
CA HIS A 68 15.06 -2.62 5.37
C HIS A 68 14.89 -1.18 5.84
N ILE A 69 13.90 -0.45 5.31
CA ILE A 69 13.61 0.93 5.73
C ILE A 69 13.28 0.98 7.23
N VAL A 70 12.37 0.13 7.69
CA VAL A 70 11.89 0.11 9.08
C VAL A 70 12.95 -0.39 10.06
N ILE A 71 13.94 -1.18 9.64
CA ILE A 71 15.02 -1.62 10.53
C ILE A 71 16.15 -0.59 10.55
N THR A 72 16.51 -0.04 9.40
CA THR A 72 17.75 0.72 9.22
C THR A 72 17.58 2.24 9.31
N TYR A 73 16.37 2.79 9.14
CA TYR A 73 16.18 4.24 9.05
C TYR A 73 15.04 4.79 9.91
N ASP A 74 15.27 5.96 10.48
CA ASP A 74 14.22 6.89 10.87
C ASP A 74 13.78 7.69 9.65
N VAL A 75 12.47 7.68 9.37
CA VAL A 75 11.86 8.32 8.21
C VAL A 75 10.87 9.38 8.66
N LYS A 76 10.96 10.57 8.09
CA LYS A 76 9.98 11.64 8.30
C LYS A 76 9.81 12.50 7.06
N PHE A 77 8.67 13.19 6.95
CA PHE A 77 8.53 14.27 5.97
C PHE A 77 9.26 15.54 6.44
N GLU A 78 9.54 16.45 5.51
CA GLU A 78 10.02 17.79 5.86
C GLU A 78 9.05 18.50 6.81
N ALA A 79 9.58 19.40 7.65
CA ALA A 79 8.79 20.15 8.63
C ALA A 79 7.58 20.87 7.99
N LYS A 80 7.73 21.39 6.77
CA LYS A 80 6.66 22.04 6.00
C LYS A 80 5.45 21.14 5.72
N ALA A 81 5.62 19.81 5.78
CA ALA A 81 4.54 18.85 5.62
C ALA A 81 3.72 18.64 6.91
N ASN A 82 4.16 19.19 8.06
CA ASN A 82 3.49 19.04 9.36
C ASN A 82 3.14 17.59 9.73
N GLY A 83 3.97 16.63 9.32
CA GLY A 83 3.72 15.20 9.55
C GLY A 83 2.59 14.60 8.70
N VAL A 84 1.98 15.37 7.80
CA VAL A 84 0.92 14.90 6.89
C VAL A 84 1.55 14.29 5.64
N ARG A 85 1.02 13.14 5.22
CA ARG A 85 1.41 12.51 3.95
C ARG A 85 0.93 13.38 2.78
N PRO A 86 1.82 13.77 1.85
CA PRO A 86 1.44 14.47 0.62
C PRO A 86 0.39 13.67 -0.19
N PRO A 87 -0.55 14.36 -0.87
CA PRO A 87 -1.56 13.70 -1.69
C PRO A 87 -0.93 12.99 -2.89
N ASN A 88 -1.64 11.99 -3.43
CA ASN A 88 -1.24 11.35 -4.68
C ASN A 88 -1.34 12.33 -5.86
N GLU A 89 -0.47 12.15 -6.85
CA GLU A 89 -0.63 12.70 -8.18
C GLU A 89 -1.15 11.62 -9.13
N TYR A 90 -1.87 12.03 -10.18
CA TYR A 90 -2.48 11.12 -11.15
C TYR A 90 -1.97 11.43 -12.55
N VAL A 91 -1.37 10.43 -13.20
CA VAL A 91 -0.89 10.53 -14.58
C VAL A 91 -1.59 9.45 -15.39
N GLY A 92 -2.64 9.84 -16.13
CA GLY A 92 -3.53 8.88 -16.77
C GLY A 92 -4.20 7.97 -15.73
N THR A 93 -4.02 6.65 -15.86
CA THR A 93 -4.52 5.65 -14.91
C THR A 93 -3.56 5.35 -13.76
N SER A 94 -2.34 5.90 -13.80
CA SER A 94 -1.31 5.66 -12.79
C SER A 94 -1.47 6.62 -11.61
N VAL A 95 -1.38 6.06 -10.41
CA VAL A 95 -1.30 6.81 -9.15
C VAL A 95 0.17 6.87 -8.75
N ILE A 96 0.73 8.07 -8.66
CA ILE A 96 2.14 8.28 -8.32
C ILE A 96 2.25 9.13 -7.03
N PRO A 97 3.36 9.01 -6.28
CA PRO A 97 3.61 9.91 -5.15
C PRO A 97 3.76 11.35 -5.63
N ASN A 98 3.51 12.32 -4.73
CA ASN A 98 3.77 13.72 -5.02
C ASN A 98 5.24 13.92 -5.42
N THR A 99 5.47 14.51 -6.58
CA THR A 99 6.81 14.60 -7.20
C THR A 99 7.68 15.70 -6.60
N THR A 100 7.11 16.58 -5.77
CA THR A 100 7.79 17.69 -5.10
C THR A 100 8.02 17.48 -3.60
N ALA A 101 7.49 16.38 -3.07
CA ALA A 101 7.60 16.06 -1.67
C ALA A 101 8.97 15.48 -1.34
N HIS A 102 9.56 15.95 -0.23
CA HIS A 102 10.81 15.40 0.27
C HIS A 102 10.57 14.50 1.47
N VAL A 103 11.19 13.33 1.43
CA VAL A 103 11.23 12.35 2.52
C VAL A 103 12.66 12.31 3.05
N LEU A 104 12.80 12.54 4.35
CA LEU A 104 14.09 12.57 5.03
C LEU A 104 14.37 11.21 5.66
N PHE A 105 15.57 10.69 5.42
CA PHE A 105 16.04 9.41 5.97
C PHE A 105 17.26 9.65 6.86
N CYS A 106 17.22 9.15 8.09
CA CYS A 106 18.36 9.12 9.00
C CYS A 106 18.66 7.67 9.35
N ARG A 107 19.91 7.21 9.20
CA ARG A 107 20.27 5.82 9.53
C ARG A 107 20.26 5.65 11.06
N ARG A 108 19.57 4.61 11.55
CA ARG A 108 19.61 4.16 12.95
C ARG A 108 20.95 3.47 13.19
N VAL A 109 21.67 3.93 14.21
CA VAL A 109 22.94 3.36 14.67
C VAL A 109 22.66 2.20 15.61
#